data_AF-A0A1J4K6K4-F1
#
_entry.id   AF-A0A1J4K6K4-F1
#
_cell.length_a   1.000
_cell.length_b   1.000
_cell.length_c   1.000
_cell.angle_alpha   90.00
_cell.angle_beta   90.00
_cell.angle_gamma   90.00
#
_symmetry.space_group_name_H-M   'P 1'
#
loop_
_entity.id
_entity.type
_entity.pdbx_description
1 polymer ?
#
loop_
_entity_poly.entity_id
_entity_poly.type
_entity_poly.pdbx_seq_one_letter_code
_entity_poly.pdbx_strand_id
1 'polypeptide(L)'
;MKTALLFVAFPPAKSDSSDPSVFQTLFHSESSNALVLSNSTKKINPDLSSFPTYIDTLNRHRGTGQLPATWYNPFKTQIKVKSNSIESEMLSTIWNFMSALHLQLLEIDTSDNDQLKQVKPILTDIFACQKNFADISCTVDHPIFTPQLAAFVDAYGQYIADYWQLSIVLANKENLAPKPTQRCILDIKRCMEAARKLEETSRTYFSPVCQSIENYLCAYLQFLLGNNALKEMKFGIGIAHFSEGTKYSQRRSENITFAPQLSTANKFIRNALNSIMKTTIDQNKTSYFDSIPSSPPEAPPPQSSCRIDPNPQLLLSAPSPSPSPSPAAFGTAAPMSPPQIPQVPTYQPPPPQQTYQQPYQQDYQQPYQQPFVPPSQPQNLPNQSQYAAPFSPPQQADTGFPEWDALILLKSKLVPRIQGILSNPRGPNDQRVCGELFNQMNTAAQSDSIIQNTIDQFKAGVGDRDTVQGLIKQASNFYTQVEERLNKLEKTGQ
;
A
#
# COMPACT_ATOMS: atom_id res chain seq x y z
N MET A 1 11.83 15.97 -3.63
CA MET A 1 11.69 14.55 -3.20
C MET A 1 10.25 14.17 -3.51
N LYS A 2 10.04 13.14 -4.33
CA LYS A 2 8.69 12.66 -4.64
C LYS A 2 8.06 12.07 -3.39
N THR A 3 6.89 12.57 -3.01
CA THR A 3 6.08 11.95 -1.95
C THR A 3 4.98 11.13 -2.59
N ALA A 4 4.56 10.05 -1.94
CA ALA A 4 3.48 9.19 -2.44
C ALA A 4 2.42 9.01 -1.35
N LEU A 5 1.21 8.60 -1.76
CA LEU A 5 0.18 8.17 -0.82
C LEU A 5 0.68 6.96 -0.02
N LEU A 6 0.41 6.92 1.28
CA LEU A 6 0.87 5.82 2.14
C LEU A 6 -0.16 4.69 2.19
N PHE A 7 -0.04 3.74 1.28
CA PHE A 7 -0.81 2.51 1.28
C PHE A 7 -0.06 1.38 0.56
N VAL A 8 -0.66 0.20 0.49
CA VAL A 8 -0.14 -0.95 -0.27
C VAL A 8 -1.15 -1.30 -1.36
N ALA A 9 -0.69 -1.31 -2.60
CA ALA A 9 -1.52 -1.70 -3.73
C ALA A 9 -2.01 -3.14 -3.57
N PHE A 10 -3.19 -3.44 -4.09
CA PHE A 10 -3.68 -4.82 -4.07
C PHE A 10 -2.75 -5.70 -4.91
N PRO A 11 -2.39 -6.91 -4.45
CA PRO A 11 -1.60 -7.83 -5.23
C PRO A 11 -2.42 -8.31 -6.44
N PRO A 12 -1.87 -8.29 -7.67
CA PRO A 12 -2.61 -8.75 -8.84
C PRO A 12 -2.83 -10.27 -8.78
N ALA A 13 -4.01 -10.71 -9.22
CA ALA A 13 -4.29 -12.12 -9.45
C ALA A 13 -3.68 -12.53 -10.80
N LYS A 14 -2.96 -13.66 -10.79
CA LYS A 14 -2.45 -14.27 -12.04
C LYS A 14 -3.49 -15.23 -12.59
N SER A 15 -3.43 -15.50 -13.88
CA SER A 15 -4.28 -16.50 -14.55
C SER A 15 -3.46 -17.32 -15.52
N ASP A 16 -3.89 -18.56 -15.76
CA ASP A 16 -3.42 -19.32 -16.91
C ASP A 16 -3.99 -18.69 -18.21
N SER A 17 -3.39 -18.97 -19.37
CA SER A 17 -3.86 -18.42 -20.65
C SER A 17 -5.30 -18.85 -20.95
N SER A 18 -6.12 -17.92 -21.43
CA SER A 18 -7.49 -18.19 -21.85
C SER A 18 -7.55 -19.16 -23.02
N ASP A 19 -8.46 -20.15 -22.97
CA ASP A 19 -8.67 -21.13 -24.05
C ASP A 19 -9.46 -20.50 -25.21
N PRO A 20 -8.90 -20.41 -26.43
CA PRO A 20 -9.59 -19.83 -27.57
C PRO A 20 -10.91 -20.53 -27.93
N SER A 21 -11.01 -21.84 -27.73
CA SER A 21 -12.20 -22.63 -28.09
C SER A 21 -13.41 -22.30 -27.20
N VAL A 22 -13.15 -22.03 -25.92
CA VAL A 22 -14.15 -21.55 -24.96
C VAL A 22 -14.67 -20.18 -25.36
N PHE A 23 -13.77 -19.26 -25.72
CA PHE A 23 -14.14 -17.92 -26.14
C PHE A 23 -14.93 -17.91 -27.44
N GLN A 24 -14.58 -18.78 -28.40
CA GLN A 24 -15.34 -18.95 -29.63
C GLN A 24 -16.79 -19.38 -29.36
N THR A 25 -16.98 -20.29 -28.40
CA THR A 25 -18.30 -20.81 -28.02
C THR A 25 -19.15 -19.76 -27.30
N LEU A 26 -18.55 -19.00 -26.37
CA LEU A 26 -19.29 -18.04 -25.56
C LEU A 26 -19.59 -16.73 -26.31
N PHE A 27 -18.58 -16.15 -26.95
CA PHE A 27 -18.64 -14.79 -27.51
C PHE A 27 -18.91 -14.75 -29.02
N HIS A 28 -18.96 -15.90 -29.70
CA HIS A 28 -19.29 -16.01 -31.12
C HIS A 28 -18.46 -15.06 -31.99
N SER A 29 -19.10 -14.09 -32.67
CA SER A 29 -18.45 -13.11 -33.54
C SER A 29 -17.51 -12.15 -32.79
N GLU A 30 -17.65 -11.99 -31.49
CA GLU A 30 -16.79 -11.14 -30.66
C GLU A 30 -15.59 -11.89 -30.03
N SER A 31 -15.50 -13.20 -30.25
CA SER A 31 -14.53 -14.09 -29.59
C SER A 31 -13.08 -13.66 -29.71
N SER A 32 -12.63 -13.27 -30.91
CA SER A 32 -11.26 -12.81 -31.13
C SER A 32 -10.94 -11.56 -30.30
N ASN A 33 -11.85 -10.58 -30.28
CA ASN A 33 -11.68 -9.35 -29.51
C ASN A 33 -11.74 -9.60 -28.00
N ALA A 34 -12.73 -10.38 -27.54
CA ALA A 34 -12.86 -10.74 -26.13
C ALA A 34 -11.62 -11.48 -25.60
N LEU A 35 -11.01 -12.35 -26.40
CA LEU A 35 -9.79 -13.06 -26.04
C LEU A 35 -8.58 -12.11 -25.95
N VAL A 36 -8.44 -11.16 -26.88
CA VAL A 36 -7.38 -10.14 -26.85
C VAL A 36 -7.50 -9.26 -25.61
N LEU A 37 -8.71 -8.81 -25.30
CA LEU A 37 -9.01 -8.02 -24.11
C LEU A 37 -8.72 -8.80 -22.83
N SER A 38 -9.19 -10.06 -22.73
CA SER A 38 -8.92 -10.97 -21.61
C SER A 38 -7.42 -11.14 -21.36
N ASN A 39 -6.65 -11.40 -22.42
CA ASN A 39 -5.20 -11.57 -22.29
C ASN A 39 -4.50 -10.27 -21.90
N SER A 40 -5.03 -9.10 -22.30
CA SER A 40 -4.44 -7.80 -21.98
C SER A 40 -4.65 -7.40 -20.52
N THR A 41 -5.76 -7.79 -19.89
CA THR A 41 -6.02 -7.55 -18.45
C THR A 41 -5.26 -8.52 -17.51
N LYS A 42 -4.71 -9.61 -18.06
CA LYS A 42 -3.97 -10.66 -17.33
C LYS A 42 -2.45 -10.49 -17.35
N LYS A 43 -1.92 -9.50 -18.10
CA LYS A 43 -0.48 -9.23 -18.19
C LYS A 43 0.09 -8.66 -16.89
N ILE A 44 1.41 -8.75 -16.74
CA ILE A 44 2.15 -8.12 -15.63
C ILE A 44 1.97 -6.59 -15.65
N ASN A 45 1.98 -5.99 -16.83
CA ASN A 45 1.64 -4.59 -17.06
C ASN A 45 0.39 -4.54 -17.94
N PRO A 46 -0.80 -4.58 -17.33
CA PRO A 46 -2.03 -4.59 -18.09
C PRO A 46 -2.30 -3.22 -18.72
N ASP A 47 -2.98 -3.22 -19.86
CA ASP A 47 -3.48 -2.00 -20.48
C ASP A 47 -4.76 -1.55 -19.77
N LEU A 48 -4.70 -0.38 -19.11
CA LEU A 48 -5.82 0.17 -18.34
C LEU A 48 -7.08 0.36 -19.20
N SER A 49 -6.93 0.67 -20.50
CA SER A 49 -8.06 0.88 -21.41
C SER A 49 -8.79 -0.42 -21.80
N SER A 50 -8.11 -1.57 -21.65
CA SER A 50 -8.69 -2.88 -21.93
C SER A 50 -9.67 -3.35 -20.84
N PHE A 51 -9.52 -2.88 -19.58
CA PHE A 51 -10.37 -3.34 -18.47
C PHE A 51 -11.85 -2.97 -18.64
N PRO A 52 -12.24 -1.69 -18.84
CA PRO A 52 -13.66 -1.34 -18.98
C PRO A 52 -14.35 -2.13 -20.10
N THR A 53 -13.70 -2.22 -21.26
CA THR A 53 -14.22 -2.91 -22.44
C THR A 53 -14.40 -4.41 -22.21
N TYR A 54 -13.45 -5.05 -21.52
CA TYR A 54 -13.56 -6.47 -21.20
C TYR A 54 -14.65 -6.74 -20.16
N ILE A 55 -14.72 -5.93 -19.10
CA ILE A 55 -15.74 -6.07 -18.04
C ILE A 55 -17.13 -5.88 -18.64
N ASP A 56 -17.34 -4.90 -19.51
CA ASP A 56 -18.61 -4.73 -20.23
C ASP A 56 -18.95 -5.95 -21.08
N THR A 57 -17.98 -6.47 -21.82
CA THR A 57 -18.14 -7.70 -22.63
C THR A 57 -18.56 -8.89 -21.75
N LEU A 58 -17.93 -9.09 -20.60
CA LEU A 58 -18.34 -10.13 -19.65
C LEU A 58 -19.76 -9.87 -19.11
N ASN A 59 -20.09 -8.62 -18.78
CA ASN A 59 -21.38 -8.25 -18.23
C ASN A 59 -22.53 -8.53 -19.21
N ARG A 60 -22.33 -8.30 -20.52
CA ARG A 60 -23.31 -8.62 -21.57
C ARG A 60 -23.63 -10.11 -21.67
N HIS A 61 -22.70 -10.97 -21.26
CA HIS A 61 -22.86 -12.43 -21.26
C HIS A 61 -23.15 -13.02 -19.88
N ARG A 62 -23.25 -12.20 -18.83
CA ARG A 62 -23.51 -12.63 -17.45
C ARG A 62 -24.79 -13.48 -17.38
N GLY A 63 -24.72 -14.63 -16.72
CA GLY A 63 -25.83 -15.58 -16.59
C GLY A 63 -26.20 -16.38 -17.85
N THR A 64 -25.55 -16.14 -19.00
CA THR A 64 -25.92 -16.78 -20.28
C THR A 64 -25.00 -17.94 -20.70
N GLY A 65 -23.90 -18.18 -19.97
CA GLY A 65 -22.94 -19.22 -20.34
C GLY A 65 -21.94 -19.54 -19.24
N GLN A 66 -21.01 -20.43 -19.59
CA GLN A 66 -19.94 -20.89 -18.71
C GLN A 66 -18.59 -20.43 -19.27
N LEU A 67 -17.73 -19.96 -18.37
CA LEU A 67 -16.39 -19.52 -18.71
C LEU A 67 -15.37 -20.24 -17.80
N PRO A 68 -14.85 -21.39 -18.23
CA PRO A 68 -13.75 -22.06 -17.56
C PRO A 68 -12.54 -21.12 -17.44
N ALA A 69 -12.15 -20.82 -16.21
CA ALA A 69 -10.98 -20.01 -15.92
C ALA A 69 -10.21 -20.57 -14.73
N THR A 70 -8.89 -20.48 -14.78
CA THR A 70 -8.01 -20.77 -13.65
C THR A 70 -7.26 -19.51 -13.26
N TRP A 71 -7.50 -19.07 -12.03
CA TRP A 71 -6.84 -17.94 -11.42
C TRP A 71 -5.98 -18.42 -10.25
N TYR A 72 -4.97 -17.64 -9.89
CA TYR A 72 -4.13 -17.89 -8.72
C TYR A 72 -4.56 -16.96 -7.59
N ASN A 73 -4.57 -17.46 -6.37
CA ASN A 73 -4.84 -16.64 -5.20
C ASN A 73 -3.81 -15.50 -5.10
N PRO A 74 -4.23 -14.22 -5.11
CA PRO A 74 -3.31 -13.09 -5.13
C PRO A 74 -2.49 -12.95 -3.84
N PHE A 75 -2.96 -13.51 -2.72
CA PHE A 75 -2.28 -13.50 -1.43
C PHE A 75 -1.39 -14.72 -1.22
N LYS A 76 -1.59 -15.79 -2.00
CA LYS A 76 -0.81 -17.03 -1.95
C LYS A 76 -0.78 -17.71 -3.32
N THR A 77 0.14 -17.26 -4.18
CA THR A 77 0.20 -17.60 -5.61
C THR A 77 0.40 -19.08 -5.93
N GLN A 78 0.60 -19.95 -4.94
CA GLN A 78 0.67 -21.40 -5.14
C GLN A 78 -0.72 -22.06 -5.15
N ILE A 79 -1.76 -21.35 -4.72
CA ILE A 79 -3.14 -21.85 -4.70
C ILE A 79 -3.83 -21.46 -6.00
N LYS A 80 -4.28 -22.46 -6.76
CA LYS A 80 -5.13 -22.28 -7.95
C LYS A 80 -6.60 -22.31 -7.57
N VAL A 81 -7.37 -21.39 -8.11
CA VAL A 81 -8.83 -21.34 -8.05
C VAL A 81 -9.35 -21.59 -9.45
N LYS A 82 -10.04 -22.72 -9.61
CA LYS A 82 -10.74 -23.04 -10.85
C LYS A 82 -12.18 -22.57 -10.72
N SER A 83 -12.68 -21.96 -11.78
CA SER A 83 -14.06 -21.52 -11.87
C SER A 83 -14.60 -21.80 -13.26
N ASN A 84 -15.92 -21.86 -13.37
CA ASN A 84 -16.64 -22.00 -14.63
C ASN A 84 -17.70 -20.91 -14.80
N SER A 85 -17.58 -19.81 -14.05
CA SER A 85 -18.55 -18.72 -13.97
C SER A 85 -17.97 -17.44 -14.54
N ILE A 86 -18.80 -16.72 -15.30
CA ILE A 86 -18.47 -15.40 -15.83
C ILE A 86 -18.28 -14.39 -14.70
N GLU A 87 -19.12 -14.46 -13.65
CA GLU A 87 -19.03 -13.62 -12.46
C GLU A 87 -17.68 -13.78 -11.76
N SER A 88 -17.14 -14.99 -11.71
CA SER A 88 -15.80 -15.25 -11.18
C SER A 88 -14.69 -14.62 -12.02
N GLU A 89 -14.78 -14.68 -13.35
CA GLU A 89 -13.86 -13.97 -14.25
C GLU A 89 -13.98 -12.44 -14.06
N MET A 90 -15.21 -11.93 -13.90
CA MET A 90 -15.47 -10.51 -13.64
C MET A 90 -14.83 -10.06 -12.32
N LEU A 91 -14.99 -10.82 -11.22
CA LEU A 91 -14.36 -10.50 -9.93
C LEU A 91 -12.84 -10.43 -10.05
N SER A 92 -12.21 -11.42 -10.69
CA SER A 92 -10.76 -11.42 -10.93
C SER A 92 -10.31 -10.24 -11.80
N THR A 93 -11.07 -9.91 -12.83
CA THR A 93 -10.77 -8.80 -13.75
C THR A 93 -10.89 -7.46 -13.04
N ILE A 94 -11.97 -7.24 -12.28
CA ILE A 94 -12.20 -6.03 -11.48
C ILE A 94 -11.12 -5.89 -10.39
N TRP A 95 -10.73 -7.00 -9.74
CA TRP A 95 -9.64 -7.01 -8.78
C TRP A 95 -8.32 -6.55 -9.42
N ASN A 96 -7.96 -7.10 -10.58
CA ASN A 96 -6.77 -6.67 -11.31
C ASN A 96 -6.87 -5.21 -11.79
N PHE A 97 -8.07 -4.73 -12.12
CA PHE A 97 -8.24 -3.33 -12.48
C PHE A 97 -7.97 -2.41 -11.28
N MET A 98 -8.54 -2.72 -10.10
CA MET A 98 -8.24 -1.99 -8.87
C MET A 98 -6.75 -2.05 -8.50
N SER A 99 -6.12 -3.22 -8.67
CA SER A 99 -4.66 -3.39 -8.47
C SER A 99 -3.85 -2.46 -9.37
N ALA A 100 -4.18 -2.39 -10.67
CA ALA A 100 -3.50 -1.53 -11.62
C ALA A 100 -3.74 -0.02 -11.32
N LEU A 101 -4.96 0.36 -10.96
CA LEU A 101 -5.29 1.74 -10.54
C LEU A 101 -4.56 2.13 -9.24
N HIS A 102 -4.43 1.20 -8.29
CA HIS A 102 -3.64 1.41 -7.07
C HIS A 102 -2.16 1.64 -7.39
N LEU A 103 -1.59 0.88 -8.34
CA LEU A 103 -0.20 1.11 -8.78
C LEU A 103 -0.05 2.49 -9.44
N GLN A 104 -1.00 2.88 -10.29
CA GLN A 104 -1.02 4.21 -10.90
C GLN A 104 -1.09 5.33 -9.83
N LEU A 105 -1.88 5.16 -8.77
CA LEU A 105 -1.91 6.11 -7.65
C LEU A 105 -0.56 6.25 -6.92
N LEU A 106 0.18 5.15 -6.76
CA LEU A 106 1.51 5.18 -6.12
C LEU A 106 2.57 5.85 -6.99
N GLU A 107 2.34 5.96 -8.29
CA GLU A 107 3.21 6.69 -9.23
C GLU A 107 2.95 8.21 -9.23
N ILE A 108 1.93 8.70 -8.54
CA ILE A 108 1.65 10.15 -8.48
C ILE A 108 2.54 10.80 -7.40
N ASP A 109 3.20 11.91 -7.76
CA ASP A 109 3.89 12.74 -6.77
C ASP A 109 2.88 13.60 -5.99
N THR A 110 2.68 13.27 -4.72
CA THR A 110 1.75 14.00 -3.84
C THR A 110 2.31 15.33 -3.34
N SER A 111 3.58 15.65 -3.62
CA SER A 111 4.15 16.98 -3.35
C SER A 111 3.87 17.99 -4.47
N ASP A 112 3.39 17.50 -5.62
CA ASP A 112 3.04 18.29 -6.79
C ASP A 112 1.50 18.46 -6.87
N ASN A 113 1.04 19.71 -6.73
CA ASN A 113 -0.38 20.03 -6.76
C ASN A 113 -1.06 19.72 -8.11
N ASP A 114 -0.34 19.76 -9.23
CA ASP A 114 -0.91 19.44 -10.54
C ASP A 114 -1.03 17.93 -10.75
N GLN A 115 -0.08 17.16 -10.24
CA GLN A 115 -0.18 15.70 -10.20
C GLN A 115 -1.26 15.22 -9.22
N LEU A 116 -1.43 15.88 -8.06
CA LEU A 116 -2.50 15.56 -7.10
C LEU A 116 -3.92 15.66 -7.68
N LYS A 117 -4.14 16.50 -8.70
CA LYS A 117 -5.44 16.59 -9.40
C LYS A 117 -5.78 15.32 -10.18
N GLN A 118 -4.76 14.56 -10.61
CA GLN A 118 -4.93 13.32 -11.37
C GLN A 118 -5.44 12.16 -10.50
N VAL A 119 -5.33 12.26 -9.17
CA VAL A 119 -5.79 11.23 -8.23
C VAL A 119 -7.31 11.08 -8.26
N LYS A 120 -8.07 12.18 -8.36
CA LYS A 120 -9.53 12.15 -8.24
C LYS A 120 -10.19 11.26 -9.31
N PRO A 121 -9.90 11.38 -10.62
CA PRO A 121 -10.43 10.47 -11.64
C PRO A 121 -10.11 8.99 -11.35
N ILE A 122 -8.89 8.69 -10.91
CA ILE A 122 -8.48 7.32 -10.59
C ILE A 122 -9.29 6.78 -9.40
N LEU A 123 -9.53 7.60 -8.37
CA LEU A 123 -10.39 7.23 -7.25
C LEU A 123 -11.85 7.02 -7.68
N THR A 124 -12.39 7.83 -8.60
CA THR A 124 -13.75 7.60 -9.12
C THR A 124 -13.88 6.25 -9.82
N ASP A 125 -12.83 5.82 -10.55
CA ASP A 125 -12.79 4.51 -11.20
C ASP A 125 -12.65 3.38 -10.17
N ILE A 126 -11.81 3.55 -9.14
CA ILE A 126 -11.70 2.60 -8.03
C ILE A 126 -13.07 2.43 -7.37
N PHE A 127 -13.76 3.50 -6.97
CA PHE A 127 -15.07 3.38 -6.31
C PHE A 127 -16.13 2.69 -7.19
N ALA A 128 -16.10 2.90 -8.51
CA ALA A 128 -16.96 2.14 -9.43
C ALA A 128 -16.62 0.64 -9.43
N CYS A 129 -15.33 0.30 -9.47
CA CYS A 129 -14.85 -1.08 -9.36
C CYS A 129 -15.27 -1.71 -8.04
N GLN A 130 -15.16 -1.00 -6.91
CA GLN A 130 -15.53 -1.49 -5.59
C GLN A 130 -17.02 -1.82 -5.49
N LYS A 131 -17.87 -0.95 -6.03
CA LYS A 131 -19.31 -1.18 -6.08
C LYS A 131 -19.65 -2.43 -6.91
N ASN A 132 -19.10 -2.52 -8.12
CA ASN A 132 -19.29 -3.70 -8.97
C ASN A 132 -18.75 -4.98 -8.30
N PHE A 133 -17.60 -4.90 -7.64
CA PHE A 133 -17.00 -6.03 -6.92
C PHE A 133 -17.89 -6.51 -5.78
N ALA A 134 -18.41 -5.59 -4.96
CA ALA A 134 -19.34 -5.92 -3.88
C ALA A 134 -20.62 -6.57 -4.42
N ASP A 135 -21.24 -5.97 -5.44
CA ASP A 135 -22.46 -6.46 -6.06
C ASP A 135 -22.29 -7.88 -6.61
N ILE A 136 -21.18 -8.15 -7.31
CA ILE A 136 -20.92 -9.48 -7.89
C ILE A 136 -20.53 -10.50 -6.82
N SER A 137 -19.75 -10.11 -5.81
CA SER A 137 -19.29 -11.03 -4.74
C SER A 137 -20.44 -11.63 -3.92
N CYS A 138 -21.61 -10.97 -3.90
CA CYS A 138 -22.82 -11.49 -3.28
C CYS A 138 -23.57 -12.51 -4.17
N THR A 139 -23.24 -12.61 -5.46
CA THR A 139 -23.93 -13.47 -6.44
C THR A 139 -23.21 -14.77 -6.75
N VAL A 140 -21.94 -14.89 -6.37
CA VAL A 140 -21.11 -16.08 -6.62
C VAL A 140 -20.37 -16.48 -5.34
N ASP A 141 -20.37 -17.77 -5.02
CA ASP A 141 -19.58 -18.31 -3.92
C ASP A 141 -18.12 -18.49 -4.37
N HIS A 142 -17.33 -17.42 -4.26
CA HIS A 142 -15.92 -17.41 -4.66
C HIS A 142 -15.02 -17.66 -3.43
N PRO A 143 -14.05 -18.59 -3.47
CA PRO A 143 -13.22 -18.95 -2.32
C PRO A 143 -12.18 -17.89 -1.90
N ILE A 144 -12.24 -16.68 -2.44
CA ILE A 144 -11.27 -15.60 -2.18
C ILE A 144 -12.00 -14.27 -2.19
N PHE A 145 -12.70 -13.99 -3.30
CA PHE A 145 -13.41 -12.74 -3.54
C PHE A 145 -14.79 -12.79 -2.90
N THR A 146 -14.80 -12.78 -1.57
CA THR A 146 -16.00 -12.90 -0.75
C THR A 146 -16.62 -11.52 -0.43
N PRO A 147 -17.88 -11.47 0.03
CA PRO A 147 -18.49 -10.25 0.55
C PRO A 147 -17.70 -9.59 1.70
N GLN A 148 -17.02 -10.40 2.52
CA GLN A 148 -16.15 -9.88 3.59
C GLN A 148 -14.92 -9.17 3.01
N LEU A 149 -14.34 -9.70 1.93
CA LEU A 149 -13.27 -9.00 1.22
C LEU A 149 -13.78 -7.72 0.56
N ALA A 150 -14.98 -7.73 -0.03
CA ALA A 150 -15.59 -6.53 -0.58
C ALA A 150 -15.78 -5.42 0.48
N ALA A 151 -16.23 -5.77 1.69
CA ALA A 151 -16.35 -4.83 2.80
C ALA A 151 -14.99 -4.26 3.25
N PHE A 152 -13.92 -5.07 3.23
CA PHE A 152 -12.57 -4.57 3.48
C PHE A 152 -12.11 -3.62 2.37
N VAL A 153 -12.32 -3.99 1.11
CA VAL A 153 -11.95 -3.20 -0.06
C VAL A 153 -12.61 -1.81 -0.02
N ASP A 154 -13.91 -1.74 0.31
CA ASP A 154 -14.65 -0.48 0.48
C ASP A 154 -14.02 0.40 1.56
N ALA A 155 -13.79 -0.14 2.77
CA ALA A 155 -13.13 0.59 3.85
C ALA A 155 -11.71 1.07 3.45
N TYR A 156 -10.96 0.25 2.72
CA TYR A 156 -9.62 0.58 2.26
C TYR A 156 -9.60 1.67 1.20
N GLY A 157 -10.58 1.67 0.27
CA GLY A 157 -10.76 2.75 -0.71
C GLY A 157 -11.08 4.08 -0.04
N GLN A 158 -11.97 4.07 0.96
CA GLN A 158 -12.28 5.27 1.74
C GLN A 158 -11.04 5.80 2.47
N TYR A 159 -10.23 4.92 3.06
CA TYR A 159 -8.94 5.30 3.66
C TYR A 159 -8.02 6.01 2.65
N ILE A 160 -7.86 5.44 1.43
CA ILE A 160 -7.00 6.03 0.40
C ILE A 160 -7.52 7.42 -0.02
N ALA A 161 -8.85 7.58 -0.17
CA ALA A 161 -9.47 8.86 -0.50
C ALA A 161 -9.26 9.91 0.60
N ASP A 162 -9.43 9.52 1.86
CA ASP A 162 -9.20 10.40 3.01
C ASP A 162 -7.70 10.75 3.17
N TYR A 163 -6.78 9.84 2.85
CA TYR A 163 -5.34 10.11 2.82
C TYR A 163 -4.93 11.02 1.66
N TRP A 164 -5.60 10.92 0.51
CA TRP A 164 -5.42 11.89 -0.58
C TRP A 164 -5.86 13.29 -0.15
N GLN A 165 -6.99 13.41 0.55
CA GLN A 165 -7.41 14.70 1.12
C GLN A 165 -6.40 15.23 2.14
N LEU A 166 -5.83 14.37 2.99
CA LEU A 166 -4.71 14.73 3.87
C LEU A 166 -3.52 15.28 3.06
N SER A 167 -3.16 14.61 1.96
CA SER A 167 -2.05 15.04 1.10
C SER A 167 -2.28 16.41 0.48
N ILE A 168 -3.51 16.71 0.03
CA ILE A 168 -3.91 18.05 -0.42
C ILE A 168 -3.72 19.07 0.70
N VAL A 169 -4.16 18.76 1.93
CA VAL A 169 -4.02 19.67 3.07
C VAL A 169 -2.55 19.91 3.40
N LEU A 170 -1.71 18.87 3.38
CA LEU A 170 -0.27 19.01 3.62
C LEU A 170 0.43 19.88 2.57
N ALA A 171 0.06 19.74 1.29
CA ALA A 171 0.62 20.54 0.20
C ALA A 171 0.23 22.03 0.26
N ASN A 172 -0.86 22.38 0.97
CA ASN A 172 -1.41 23.74 0.96
C ASN A 172 -1.33 24.44 2.32
N LYS A 173 -1.76 23.77 3.40
CA LYS A 173 -1.88 24.31 4.77
C LYS A 173 -1.66 23.22 5.82
N GLU A 174 -0.40 22.89 6.07
CA GLU A 174 0.02 21.82 7.00
C GLU A 174 -0.58 21.94 8.41
N ASN A 175 -0.79 23.16 8.92
CA ASN A 175 -1.37 23.39 10.25
C ASN A 175 -2.81 22.85 10.40
N LEU A 176 -3.53 22.66 9.29
CA LEU A 176 -4.88 22.07 9.27
C LEU A 176 -4.86 20.54 9.21
N ALA A 177 -3.69 19.91 9.06
CA ALA A 177 -3.54 18.46 8.90
C ALA A 177 -4.02 17.57 10.07
N PRO A 178 -4.07 18.01 11.35
CA PRO A 178 -4.49 17.12 12.44
C PRO A 178 -5.88 16.47 12.28
N LYS A 179 -6.88 17.22 11.79
CA LYS A 179 -8.25 16.70 11.57
C LYS A 179 -8.33 15.65 10.43
N PRO A 180 -7.75 15.87 9.23
CA PRO A 180 -7.65 14.82 8.20
C PRO A 180 -6.82 13.62 8.65
N THR A 181 -5.74 13.81 9.41
CA THR A 181 -4.98 12.68 9.97
C THR A 181 -5.84 11.85 10.93
N GLN A 182 -6.63 12.48 11.81
CA GLN A 182 -7.60 11.78 12.66
C GLN A 182 -8.62 10.98 11.85
N ARG A 183 -9.12 11.53 10.74
CA ARG A 183 -10.03 10.81 9.83
C ARG A 183 -9.38 9.55 9.29
N CYS A 184 -8.15 9.66 8.77
CA CYS A 184 -7.37 8.51 8.28
C CYS A 184 -7.16 7.43 9.35
N ILE A 185 -6.93 7.82 10.62
CA ILE A 185 -6.82 6.87 11.76
C ILE A 185 -8.13 6.11 11.97
N LEU A 186 -9.28 6.77 11.86
CA LEU A 186 -10.57 6.09 11.98
C LEU A 186 -10.81 5.13 10.82
N ASP A 187 -10.45 5.51 9.60
CA ASP A 187 -10.59 4.64 8.43
C ASP A 187 -9.70 3.41 8.49
N ILE A 188 -8.43 3.56 8.89
CA ILE A 188 -7.56 2.39 9.01
C ILE A 188 -8.01 1.46 10.15
N LYS A 189 -8.61 1.99 11.23
CA LYS A 189 -9.24 1.17 12.27
C LYS A 189 -10.44 0.37 11.74
N ARG A 190 -11.27 0.97 10.88
CA ARG A 190 -12.34 0.25 10.17
C ARG A 190 -11.77 -0.83 9.25
N CYS A 191 -10.68 -0.54 8.54
CA CYS A 191 -9.96 -1.53 7.73
C CYS A 191 -9.49 -2.71 8.60
N MET A 192 -8.93 -2.46 9.78
CA MET A 192 -8.53 -3.54 10.71
C MET A 192 -9.73 -4.37 11.19
N GLU A 193 -10.85 -3.74 11.52
CA GLU A 193 -12.06 -4.45 11.92
C GLU A 193 -12.62 -5.33 10.80
N ALA A 194 -12.62 -4.83 9.56
CA ALA A 194 -12.97 -5.62 8.38
C ALA A 194 -11.96 -6.75 8.13
N ALA A 195 -10.65 -6.48 8.27
CA ALA A 195 -9.58 -7.45 8.06
C ALA A 195 -9.69 -8.65 9.01
N ARG A 196 -10.16 -8.46 10.26
CA ARG A 196 -10.39 -9.55 11.22
C ARG A 196 -11.40 -10.60 10.72
N LYS A 197 -12.33 -10.19 9.85
CA LYS A 197 -13.37 -11.07 9.28
C LYS A 197 -12.94 -11.77 8.00
N LEU A 198 -11.75 -11.46 7.47
CA LEU A 198 -11.21 -12.09 6.27
C LEU A 198 -10.72 -13.50 6.56
N GLU A 199 -10.65 -14.31 5.51
CA GLU A 199 -9.95 -15.60 5.52
C GLU A 199 -8.47 -15.42 5.86
N GLU A 200 -7.85 -16.50 6.35
CA GLU A 200 -6.48 -16.48 6.89
C GLU A 200 -5.45 -15.90 5.92
N THR A 201 -5.50 -16.27 4.63
CA THR A 201 -4.51 -15.80 3.64
C THR A 201 -4.60 -14.29 3.40
N SER A 202 -5.80 -13.77 3.16
CA SER A 202 -6.05 -12.33 2.99
C SER A 202 -5.81 -11.55 4.28
N ARG A 203 -6.19 -12.11 5.44
CA ARG A 203 -5.98 -11.50 6.76
C ARG A 203 -4.48 -11.36 7.08
N THR A 204 -3.69 -12.41 6.85
CA THR A 204 -2.23 -12.39 7.04
C THR A 204 -1.55 -11.35 6.15
N TYR A 205 -2.11 -11.07 4.97
CA TYR A 205 -1.62 -10.01 4.11
C TYR A 205 -1.99 -8.61 4.62
N PHE A 206 -3.27 -8.36 4.92
CA PHE A 206 -3.77 -7.00 5.20
C PHE A 206 -3.62 -6.53 6.66
N SER A 207 -3.74 -7.43 7.64
CA SER A 207 -3.65 -7.05 9.06
C SER A 207 -2.33 -6.35 9.42
N PRO A 208 -1.14 -6.88 9.08
CA PRO A 208 0.10 -6.18 9.40
C PRO A 208 0.24 -4.85 8.65
N VAL A 209 -0.24 -4.77 7.41
CA VAL A 209 -0.28 -3.52 6.63
C VAL A 209 -1.10 -2.45 7.35
N CYS A 210 -2.34 -2.77 7.75
CA CYS A 210 -3.21 -1.82 8.43
C CYS A 210 -2.63 -1.40 9.79
N GLN A 211 -2.04 -2.33 10.54
CA GLN A 211 -1.41 -2.03 11.83
C GLN A 211 -0.19 -1.10 11.68
N SER A 212 0.63 -1.31 10.65
CA SER A 212 1.80 -0.49 10.36
C SER A 212 1.42 0.93 9.94
N ILE A 213 0.35 1.07 9.14
CA ILE A 213 -0.22 2.36 8.76
C ILE A 213 -0.82 3.07 9.98
N GLU A 214 -1.57 2.37 10.85
CA GLU A 214 -2.13 2.95 12.08
C GLU A 214 -1.04 3.50 13.00
N ASN A 215 0.03 2.72 13.23
CA ASN A 215 1.15 3.17 14.06
C ASN A 215 1.80 4.44 13.50
N TYR A 216 2.02 4.48 12.18
CA TYR A 216 2.54 5.66 11.50
C TYR A 216 1.61 6.86 11.68
N LEU A 217 0.31 6.73 11.37
CA LEU A 217 -0.65 7.83 11.42
C LEU A 217 -0.83 8.37 12.84
N CYS A 218 -0.90 7.49 13.85
CA CYS A 218 -0.95 7.90 15.25
C CYS A 218 0.32 8.66 15.66
N ALA A 219 1.50 8.16 15.30
CA ALA A 219 2.76 8.85 15.57
C ALA A 219 2.84 10.22 14.84
N TYR A 220 2.39 10.27 13.59
CA TYR A 220 2.38 11.46 12.77
C TYR A 220 1.39 12.53 13.27
N LEU A 221 0.20 12.13 13.73
CA LEU A 221 -0.73 13.06 14.38
C LEU A 221 -0.11 13.74 15.60
N GLN A 222 0.57 12.95 16.45
CA GLN A 222 1.24 13.49 17.63
C GLN A 222 2.39 14.43 17.24
N PHE A 223 3.14 14.11 16.20
CA PHE A 223 4.16 15.00 15.65
C PHE A 223 3.57 16.35 15.19
N LEU A 224 2.45 16.33 14.44
CA LEU A 224 1.78 17.54 13.98
C LEU A 224 1.26 18.39 15.13
N LEU A 225 0.60 17.78 16.12
CA LEU A 225 0.07 18.48 17.29
C LEU A 225 1.19 19.07 18.16
N GLY A 226 2.29 18.33 18.34
CA GLY A 226 3.47 18.83 19.03
C GLY A 226 4.06 20.06 18.34
N ASN A 227 4.23 20.01 17.01
CA ASN A 227 4.70 21.16 16.23
C ASN A 227 3.77 22.37 16.31
N ASN A 228 2.46 22.16 16.28
CA ASN A 228 1.49 23.25 16.45
C ASN A 228 1.61 23.87 17.85
N ALA A 229 1.77 23.06 18.90
CA ALA A 229 1.99 23.56 20.25
C ALA A 229 3.29 24.38 20.37
N LEU A 230 4.38 23.96 19.70
CA LEU A 230 5.62 24.75 19.66
C LEU A 230 5.43 26.10 18.96
N LYS A 231 4.67 26.15 17.86
CA LYS A 231 4.33 27.42 17.18
C LYS A 231 3.53 28.36 18.08
N GLU A 232 2.78 27.82 19.03
CA GLU A 232 2.05 28.57 20.06
C GLU A 232 2.88 28.82 21.34
N MET A 233 4.19 28.51 21.32
CA MET A 233 5.11 28.63 22.47
C MET A 233 4.69 27.79 23.69
N LYS A 234 3.98 26.67 23.49
CA LYS A 234 3.56 25.72 24.52
C LYS A 234 4.47 24.50 24.52
N PHE A 235 5.68 24.64 25.04
CA PHE A 235 6.73 23.62 24.97
C PHE A 235 6.38 22.37 25.80
N GLY A 236 5.80 22.55 26.98
CA GLY A 236 5.40 21.42 27.83
C GLY A 236 4.38 20.51 27.15
N ILE A 237 3.38 21.10 26.48
CA ILE A 237 2.37 20.38 25.69
C ILE A 237 3.02 19.72 24.46
N GLY A 238 3.91 20.43 23.77
CA GLY A 238 4.65 19.89 22.64
C GLY A 238 5.43 18.62 22.99
N ILE A 239 6.16 18.64 24.11
CA ILE A 239 6.92 17.49 24.64
C ILE A 239 5.99 16.31 24.95
N ALA A 240 4.83 16.56 25.57
CA ALA A 240 3.87 15.49 25.88
C ALA A 240 3.35 14.81 24.60
N HIS A 241 3.04 15.57 23.54
CA HIS A 241 2.68 15.01 22.24
C HIS A 241 3.84 14.20 21.62
N PHE A 242 5.06 14.73 21.56
CA PHE A 242 6.20 14.00 20.98
C PHE A 242 6.53 12.71 21.73
N SER A 243 6.41 12.72 23.05
CA SER A 243 6.55 11.52 23.90
C SER A 243 5.51 10.46 23.55
N GLU A 244 4.24 10.85 23.41
CA GLU A 244 3.17 9.93 23.03
C GLU A 244 3.36 9.39 21.59
N GLY A 245 3.76 10.25 20.65
CA GLY A 245 4.10 9.84 19.28
C GLY A 245 5.24 8.83 19.24
N THR A 246 6.24 9.00 20.10
CA THR A 246 7.38 8.07 20.22
C THR A 246 6.90 6.68 20.63
N LYS A 247 5.97 6.57 21.59
CA LYS A 247 5.38 5.28 22.00
C LYS A 247 4.68 4.59 20.83
N TYR A 248 3.87 5.30 20.04
CA TYR A 248 3.24 4.74 18.84
C TYR A 248 4.29 4.25 17.83
N SER A 249 5.31 5.05 17.55
CA SER A 249 6.37 4.71 16.58
C SER A 249 7.22 3.51 17.01
N GLN A 250 7.28 3.19 18.31
CA GLN A 250 8.03 2.07 18.88
C GLN A 250 7.21 0.79 19.01
N ARG A 251 5.89 0.84 18.79
CA ARG A 251 5.05 -0.37 18.79
C ARG A 251 5.60 -1.37 17.78
N ARG A 252 5.59 -2.64 18.17
CA ARG A 252 6.06 -3.73 17.32
C ARG A 252 5.22 -3.75 16.04
N SER A 253 5.89 -3.52 14.91
CA SER A 253 5.36 -3.80 13.59
C SER A 253 5.97 -5.11 13.11
N GLU A 254 5.14 -5.96 12.52
CA GLU A 254 5.65 -7.11 11.78
C GLU A 254 6.51 -6.62 10.62
N ASN A 255 7.55 -7.37 10.27
CA ASN A 255 8.38 -7.02 9.13
C ASN A 255 7.62 -7.32 7.83
N ILE A 256 7.08 -6.28 7.19
CA ILE A 256 6.31 -6.39 5.95
C ILE A 256 7.26 -6.30 4.76
N THR A 257 7.84 -7.44 4.39
CA THR A 257 8.88 -7.52 3.34
C THR A 257 8.42 -7.05 1.96
N PHE A 258 7.11 -7.19 1.66
CA PHE A 258 6.52 -6.77 0.39
C PHE A 258 6.11 -5.30 0.36
N ALA A 259 6.21 -4.56 1.47
CA ALA A 259 5.83 -3.15 1.56
C ALA A 259 6.92 -2.32 2.27
N PRO A 260 8.14 -2.25 1.71
CA PRO A 260 9.26 -1.53 2.33
C PRO A 260 8.98 -0.04 2.59
N GLN A 261 8.09 0.58 1.80
CA GLN A 261 7.68 1.96 1.99
C GLN A 261 7.06 2.22 3.38
N LEU A 262 6.33 1.25 3.95
CA LEU A 262 5.74 1.38 5.28
C LEU A 262 6.82 1.39 6.37
N SER A 263 7.81 0.51 6.23
CA SER A 263 8.97 0.45 7.13
C SER A 263 9.78 1.73 7.07
N THR A 264 10.01 2.27 5.87
CA THR A 264 10.69 3.56 5.66
C THR A 264 9.91 4.71 6.30
N ALA A 265 8.60 4.80 6.08
CA ALA A 265 7.75 5.83 6.67
C ALA A 265 7.76 5.80 8.20
N ASN A 266 7.62 4.61 8.80
CA ASN A 266 7.69 4.42 10.25
C ASN A 266 9.08 4.77 10.82
N LYS A 267 10.17 4.41 10.13
CA LYS A 267 11.53 4.80 10.52
C LYS A 267 11.72 6.31 10.46
N PHE A 268 11.22 6.95 9.40
CA PHE A 268 11.32 8.39 9.22
C PHE A 268 10.62 9.16 10.34
N ILE A 269 9.35 8.84 10.63
CA ILE A 269 8.61 9.53 11.70
C ILE A 269 9.23 9.28 13.07
N ARG A 270 9.73 8.06 13.34
CA ARG A 270 10.46 7.76 14.59
C ARG A 270 11.70 8.62 14.75
N ASN A 271 12.50 8.76 13.69
CA ASN A 271 13.70 9.59 13.72
C ASN A 271 13.37 11.08 13.92
N ALA A 272 12.33 11.57 13.22
CA ALA A 272 11.85 12.94 13.37
C ALA A 272 11.39 13.21 14.81
N LEU A 273 10.59 12.31 15.40
CA LEU A 273 10.13 12.41 16.78
C LEU A 273 11.30 12.40 17.78
N ASN A 274 12.25 11.48 17.63
CA ASN A 274 13.40 11.40 18.53
C ASN A 274 14.26 12.67 18.46
N SER A 275 14.50 13.19 17.25
CA SER A 275 15.27 14.41 17.04
C SER A 275 14.58 15.63 17.67
N ILE A 276 13.31 15.86 17.33
CA ILE A 276 12.59 17.03 17.81
C ILE A 276 12.31 16.98 19.31
N MET A 277 12.03 15.80 19.87
CA MET A 277 11.79 15.63 21.29
C MET A 277 13.04 16.00 22.11
N LYS A 278 14.22 15.55 21.68
CA LYS A 278 15.49 15.90 22.34
C LYS A 278 15.69 17.42 22.36
N THR A 279 15.62 18.05 21.19
CA THR A 279 15.81 19.51 21.06
C THR A 279 14.80 20.29 21.89
N THR A 280 13.53 19.88 21.86
CA THR A 280 12.45 20.57 22.59
C THR A 280 12.61 20.45 24.11
N ILE A 281 13.02 19.27 24.61
CA ILE A 281 13.30 19.07 26.04
C ILE A 281 14.46 19.97 26.49
N ASP A 282 15.54 20.05 25.70
CA ASP A 282 16.69 20.89 26.03
C ASP A 282 16.32 22.38 26.05
N GLN A 283 15.55 22.84 25.05
CA GLN A 283 15.02 24.21 25.03
C GLN A 283 14.09 24.50 26.21
N ASN A 284 13.18 23.58 26.53
CA ASN A 284 12.27 23.77 27.65
C ASN A 284 13.01 23.85 28.99
N LYS A 285 14.06 23.04 29.18
CA LYS A 285 14.88 23.06 30.40
C LYS A 285 15.74 24.32 30.54
N THR A 286 16.10 24.97 29.44
CA THR A 286 17.07 26.07 29.45
C THR A 286 16.44 27.45 29.27
N SER A 287 15.25 27.54 28.66
CA SER A 287 14.65 28.81 28.27
C SER A 287 13.20 28.99 28.74
N TYR A 288 12.35 27.96 28.65
CA TYR A 288 10.89 28.13 28.82
C TYR A 288 10.35 27.65 30.17
N PHE A 289 10.91 26.57 30.71
CA PHE A 289 10.54 25.96 31.99
C PHE A 289 9.05 25.58 32.11
N ASP A 290 8.39 25.25 31.00
CA ASP A 290 6.99 24.82 31.00
C ASP A 290 6.83 23.48 31.73
N SER A 291 5.75 23.37 32.51
CA SER A 291 5.31 22.09 33.07
C SER A 291 4.88 21.13 31.96
N ILE A 292 5.37 19.89 32.03
CA ILE A 292 5.04 18.83 31.06
C ILE A 292 3.87 18.01 31.62
N PRO A 293 2.69 17.99 30.97
CA PRO A 293 1.56 17.20 31.44
C PRO A 293 1.85 15.70 31.30
N SER A 294 1.25 14.88 32.17
CA SER A 294 1.41 13.42 32.17
C SER A 294 0.81 12.73 30.93
N SER A 295 -0.18 13.37 30.32
CA SER A 295 -0.78 12.98 29.04
C SER A 295 -0.95 14.21 28.16
N PRO A 296 -0.81 14.08 26.83
CA PRO A 296 -1.10 15.18 25.93
C PRO A 296 -2.59 15.58 25.97
N PRO A 297 -2.94 16.83 25.63
CA PRO A 297 -4.31 17.24 25.37
C PRO A 297 -5.00 16.36 24.33
N GLU A 298 -6.32 16.31 24.39
CA GLU A 298 -7.12 15.56 23.42
C GLU A 298 -6.93 16.11 22.00
N ALA A 299 -6.77 15.21 21.05
CA ALA A 299 -6.60 15.57 19.65
C ALA A 299 -7.95 16.06 19.06
N PRO A 300 -7.93 16.98 18.08
CA PRO A 300 -9.15 17.57 17.54
C PRO A 300 -10.02 16.51 16.87
N PRO A 301 -11.36 16.65 16.88
CA PRO A 301 -12.24 15.65 16.28
C PRO A 301 -11.92 15.44 14.79
N PRO A 302 -12.20 14.23 14.26
CA PRO A 302 -11.96 13.92 12.86
C PRO A 302 -12.76 14.85 11.95
N GLN A 303 -12.21 15.17 10.78
CA GLN A 303 -13.02 15.79 9.73
C GLN A 303 -14.05 14.78 9.16
N SER A 304 -15.02 15.29 8.41
CA SER A 304 -15.91 14.46 7.59
C SER A 304 -15.11 13.68 6.53
N SER A 305 -15.54 12.47 6.20
CA SER A 305 -14.94 11.70 5.10
C SER A 305 -14.98 12.46 3.78
N CYS A 306 -13.92 12.29 3.00
CA CYS A 306 -13.87 12.62 1.59
C CYS A 306 -15.00 11.89 0.86
N ARG A 307 -15.81 12.62 0.10
CA ARG A 307 -16.86 12.05 -0.74
C ARG A 307 -16.39 12.07 -2.18
N ILE A 308 -16.27 10.88 -2.76
CA ILE A 308 -15.93 10.68 -4.16
C ILE A 308 -17.02 9.77 -4.73
N ASP A 309 -17.76 10.29 -5.70
CA ASP A 309 -18.78 9.50 -6.37
C ASP A 309 -18.12 8.52 -7.35
N PRO A 310 -18.62 7.28 -7.47
CA PRO A 310 -18.10 6.32 -8.42
C PRO A 310 -18.30 6.81 -9.85
N ASN A 311 -17.36 6.50 -10.75
CA ASN A 311 -17.50 6.79 -12.17
C ASN A 311 -18.75 6.07 -12.75
N PRO A 312 -19.79 6.80 -13.17
CA PRO A 312 -21.03 6.19 -13.63
C PRO A 312 -20.87 5.38 -14.91
N GLN A 313 -19.84 5.68 -15.73
CA GLN A 313 -19.59 4.96 -16.98
C GLN A 313 -19.03 3.54 -16.75
N LEU A 314 -18.47 3.29 -15.57
CA LEU A 314 -17.94 1.98 -15.19
C LEU A 314 -18.93 1.16 -14.36
N LEU A 315 -20.07 1.74 -13.95
CA LEU A 315 -21.08 1.03 -13.18
C LEU A 315 -21.82 0.04 -14.08
N LEU A 316 -21.88 -1.22 -13.65
CA LEU A 316 -22.56 -2.26 -14.42
C LEU A 316 -24.07 -2.11 -14.31
N SER A 317 -24.74 -2.22 -15.44
CA SER A 317 -26.20 -2.33 -15.48
C SER A 317 -26.63 -3.67 -14.91
N ALA A 318 -27.78 -3.70 -14.21
CA ALA A 318 -28.36 -4.94 -13.71
C ALA A 318 -28.54 -5.96 -14.87
N PRO A 319 -28.37 -7.27 -14.60
CA PRO A 319 -28.55 -8.28 -15.63
C PRO A 319 -29.94 -8.14 -16.26
N SER A 320 -29.98 -8.01 -17.58
CA SER A 320 -31.24 -8.02 -18.31
C SER A 320 -31.90 -9.37 -18.07
N PRO A 321 -33.18 -9.43 -17.63
CA PRO A 321 -33.85 -10.71 -17.48
C PRO A 321 -33.84 -11.42 -18.83
N SER A 322 -33.30 -12.64 -18.84
CA SER A 322 -33.31 -13.50 -20.03
C SER A 322 -34.73 -13.54 -20.61
N PRO A 323 -34.90 -13.32 -21.92
CA PRO A 323 -36.22 -13.32 -22.54
C PRO A 323 -36.84 -14.70 -22.28
N SER A 324 -37.88 -14.72 -21.45
CA SER A 324 -38.70 -15.91 -21.27
C SER A 324 -39.22 -16.32 -22.64
N PRO A 325 -39.14 -17.60 -23.04
CA PRO A 325 -39.68 -18.03 -24.31
C PRO A 325 -41.16 -17.68 -24.32
N SER A 326 -41.56 -16.75 -25.18
CA SER A 326 -42.96 -16.43 -25.40
C SER A 326 -43.65 -17.71 -25.85
N PRO A 327 -44.71 -18.18 -25.16
CA PRO A 327 -45.43 -19.34 -25.61
C PRO A 327 -46.07 -19.02 -26.95
N ALA A 328 -45.83 -19.90 -27.93
CA ALA A 328 -46.39 -19.81 -29.26
C ALA A 328 -47.91 -19.58 -29.19
N ALA A 329 -48.38 -18.62 -29.98
CA ALA A 329 -49.78 -18.34 -30.16
C ALA A 329 -50.50 -19.58 -30.73
N PHE A 330 -51.34 -20.19 -29.91
CA PHE A 330 -52.47 -21.02 -30.34
C PHE A 330 -53.73 -20.49 -29.63
N GLY A 331 -54.75 -20.22 -30.43
CA GLY A 331 -55.88 -19.39 -30.06
C GLY A 331 -56.98 -20.07 -29.22
N THR A 332 -58.03 -19.26 -29.05
CA THR A 332 -59.42 -19.56 -28.65
C THR A 332 -59.75 -19.73 -27.16
N ALA A 333 -60.26 -18.63 -26.60
CA ALA A 333 -61.48 -18.47 -25.79
C ALA A 333 -61.70 -19.28 -24.50
N ALA A 334 -61.67 -18.57 -23.36
CA ALA A 334 -62.68 -18.63 -22.28
C ALA A 334 -62.45 -17.48 -21.26
N PRO A 335 -63.48 -16.86 -20.68
CA PRO A 335 -63.31 -15.85 -19.63
C PRO A 335 -63.30 -16.53 -18.26
N MET A 336 -62.18 -16.45 -17.54
CA MET A 336 -62.14 -16.83 -16.11
C MET A 336 -61.54 -15.71 -15.26
N SER A 337 -62.39 -15.27 -14.33
CA SER A 337 -62.22 -14.67 -13.01
C SER A 337 -60.88 -14.05 -12.58
N PRO A 338 -60.90 -12.87 -11.91
CA PRO A 338 -59.69 -12.24 -11.36
C PRO A 338 -59.12 -13.03 -10.16
N PRO A 339 -57.78 -13.14 -10.02
CA PRO A 339 -57.15 -13.78 -8.88
C PRO A 339 -57.22 -12.91 -7.61
N GLN A 340 -57.52 -13.57 -6.49
CA GLN A 340 -57.47 -13.01 -5.14
C GLN A 340 -56.06 -12.60 -4.72
N ILE A 341 -55.97 -11.45 -4.07
CA ILE A 341 -54.77 -10.89 -3.45
C ILE A 341 -54.42 -11.72 -2.20
N PRO A 342 -53.22 -12.31 -2.07
CA PRO A 342 -52.78 -12.95 -0.84
C PRO A 342 -52.48 -11.91 0.23
N GLN A 343 -53.14 -12.01 1.39
CA GLN A 343 -52.86 -11.22 2.58
C GLN A 343 -51.49 -11.61 3.17
N VAL A 344 -50.69 -10.60 3.52
CA VAL A 344 -49.38 -10.73 4.17
C VAL A 344 -49.58 -10.84 5.69
N PRO A 345 -49.03 -11.85 6.38
CA PRO A 345 -49.05 -11.88 7.85
C PRO A 345 -48.00 -10.93 8.43
N THR A 346 -48.47 -10.01 9.26
CA THR A 346 -47.68 -9.09 10.08
C THR A 346 -46.89 -9.89 11.14
N TYR A 347 -45.56 -9.90 11.06
CA TYR A 347 -44.70 -10.48 12.10
C TYR A 347 -44.26 -9.40 13.10
N GLN A 348 -44.62 -9.61 14.37
CA GLN A 348 -44.10 -8.89 15.54
C GLN A 348 -42.70 -9.38 15.92
N PRO A 349 -41.82 -8.50 16.45
CA PRO A 349 -40.48 -8.89 16.91
C PRO A 349 -40.52 -9.50 18.32
N PRO A 350 -39.70 -10.53 18.62
CA PRO A 350 -39.51 -11.01 19.98
C PRO A 350 -38.52 -10.14 20.79
N PRO A 351 -38.65 -10.10 22.13
CA PRO A 351 -37.87 -9.25 23.05
C PRO A 351 -36.45 -9.80 23.34
N PRO A 352 -35.55 -8.99 23.94
CA PRO A 352 -34.13 -9.29 24.03
C PRO A 352 -33.82 -10.25 25.18
N GLN A 353 -32.95 -11.23 24.95
CA GLN A 353 -32.33 -12.03 26.01
C GLN A 353 -30.89 -11.59 26.29
N GLN A 354 -30.65 -11.37 27.59
CA GLN A 354 -29.40 -11.00 28.22
C GLN A 354 -28.48 -12.22 28.43
N THR A 355 -27.17 -11.91 28.47
CA THR A 355 -26.10 -12.48 29.29
C THR A 355 -25.77 -13.97 29.19
N TYR A 356 -24.50 -14.27 28.86
CA TYR A 356 -23.60 -15.01 29.76
C TYR A 356 -22.15 -14.54 29.58
N GLN A 357 -21.56 -14.08 30.69
CA GLN A 357 -20.11 -14.00 30.91
C GLN A 357 -19.56 -15.40 31.20
N GLN A 358 -18.35 -15.72 30.75
CA GLN A 358 -17.38 -16.49 31.54
C GLN A 358 -15.94 -16.16 31.07
N PRO A 359 -14.96 -16.20 31.99
CA PRO A 359 -13.58 -15.76 31.80
C PRO A 359 -12.67 -16.93 31.42
N TYR A 360 -11.56 -16.67 30.73
CA TYR A 360 -10.43 -17.59 30.76
C TYR A 360 -9.11 -16.86 31.00
N GLN A 361 -8.43 -17.38 32.03
CA GLN A 361 -7.14 -16.98 32.57
C GLN A 361 -5.99 -17.36 31.64
N GLN A 362 -4.91 -16.58 31.74
CA GLN A 362 -3.59 -16.86 31.24
C GLN A 362 -3.00 -18.12 31.89
N ASP A 363 -2.18 -18.86 31.13
CA ASP A 363 -1.00 -19.50 31.71
C ASP A 363 0.23 -19.27 30.82
N TYR A 364 1.30 -18.85 31.48
CA TYR A 364 2.62 -18.52 30.96
C TYR A 364 3.46 -19.79 30.76
N GLN A 365 4.18 -19.91 29.63
CA GLN A 365 5.50 -20.57 29.62
C GLN A 365 6.46 -19.85 28.65
N GLN A 366 7.49 -19.24 29.24
CA GLN A 366 8.76 -18.83 28.62
C GLN A 366 9.64 -20.06 28.36
N PRO A 367 10.54 -20.02 27.36
CA PRO A 367 11.94 -20.21 27.76
C PRO A 367 13.00 -19.33 27.04
N TYR A 368 13.96 -18.92 27.88
CA TYR A 368 15.40 -18.70 27.71
C TYR A 368 15.98 -17.50 26.92
N GLN A 369 16.70 -16.71 27.71
CA GLN A 369 17.62 -15.62 27.41
C GLN A 369 18.96 -16.10 26.83
N GLN A 370 19.61 -15.23 26.06
CA GLN A 370 21.08 -15.19 25.90
C GLN A 370 21.53 -13.73 26.14
N PRO A 371 22.60 -13.49 26.93
CA PRO A 371 23.01 -12.16 27.36
C PRO A 371 23.94 -11.51 26.32
N PHE A 372 23.74 -10.22 26.04
CA PHE A 372 24.73 -9.45 25.28
C PHE A 372 25.26 -8.27 26.09
N VAL A 373 26.59 -8.21 26.13
CA VAL A 373 27.46 -7.34 26.93
C VAL A 373 27.64 -5.99 26.22
N PRO A 374 27.60 -4.84 26.91
CA PRO A 374 27.86 -3.54 26.30
C PRO A 374 29.37 -3.23 26.26
N PRO A 375 29.92 -2.63 25.20
CA PRO A 375 31.23 -2.02 25.26
C PRO A 375 31.17 -0.57 25.76
N SER A 376 31.74 -0.38 26.94
CA SER A 376 32.75 0.62 27.32
C SER A 376 32.60 2.08 26.86
N GLN A 377 32.36 2.96 27.84
CA GLN A 377 32.75 4.36 27.83
C GLN A 377 34.28 4.53 27.79
N PRO A 378 34.78 5.72 27.37
CA PRO A 378 35.97 6.30 28.00
C PRO A 378 35.63 7.52 28.88
N GLN A 379 36.24 7.54 30.06
CA GLN A 379 36.28 8.60 31.07
C GLN A 379 37.13 9.83 30.65
N ASN A 380 36.77 10.98 31.26
CA ASN A 380 37.51 12.26 31.33
C ASN A 380 38.96 12.13 31.88
N LEU A 381 39.93 13.02 31.58
CA LEU A 381 40.26 14.38 32.14
C LEU A 381 41.67 14.80 31.57
N PRO A 382 42.32 15.96 31.87
CA PRO A 382 41.90 17.35 32.13
C PRO A 382 42.70 18.46 31.35
N ASN A 383 42.21 19.71 31.41
CA ASN A 383 42.85 21.04 31.30
C ASN A 383 44.33 21.21 30.86
N GLN A 384 44.60 22.11 29.88
CA GLN A 384 45.56 23.25 30.00
C GLN A 384 45.63 24.16 28.73
N SER A 385 45.47 25.47 28.98
CA SER A 385 46.21 26.66 28.49
C SER A 385 46.52 26.96 26.99
N GLN A 386 46.04 28.14 26.57
CA GLN A 386 46.66 29.17 25.70
C GLN A 386 47.88 28.81 24.82
N TYR A 387 47.79 29.06 23.50
CA TYR A 387 48.75 29.86 22.70
C TYR A 387 48.10 30.28 21.36
N ALA A 388 48.50 31.45 20.87
CA ALA A 388 47.97 32.13 19.69
C ALA A 388 48.78 31.83 18.42
N ALA A 389 48.07 31.74 17.27
CA ALA A 389 48.48 31.96 15.86
C ALA A 389 49.58 31.02 15.26
N PRO A 390 49.65 30.81 13.91
CA PRO A 390 49.14 31.66 12.83
C PRO A 390 48.32 30.95 11.73
N PHE A 391 47.75 31.78 10.86
CA PHE A 391 47.03 31.46 9.63
C PHE A 391 47.72 30.34 8.80
N SER A 392 46.99 29.25 8.61
CA SER A 392 47.21 28.30 7.53
C SER A 392 46.27 28.64 6.36
N PRO A 393 46.72 28.58 5.10
CA PRO A 393 45.83 28.76 3.95
C PRO A 393 44.81 27.63 3.91
N PRO A 394 43.61 27.84 3.33
CA PRO A 394 42.57 26.82 3.32
C PRO A 394 43.07 25.59 2.57
N GLN A 395 43.26 24.49 3.31
CA GLN A 395 43.30 23.17 2.71
C GLN A 395 41.99 23.00 1.95
N GLN A 396 42.06 22.93 0.62
CA GLN A 396 40.97 22.44 -0.21
C GLN A 396 40.66 21.03 0.28
N ALA A 397 39.63 20.91 1.11
CA ALA A 397 39.14 19.64 1.59
C ALA A 397 38.76 18.80 0.37
N ASP A 398 39.21 17.56 0.36
CA ASP A 398 38.86 16.56 -0.64
C ASP A 398 37.34 16.26 -0.52
N THR A 399 36.52 17.07 -1.20
CA THR A 399 35.04 17.07 -1.12
C THR A 399 34.40 15.98 -2.00
N GLY A 400 35.20 15.09 -2.59
CA GLY A 400 34.73 13.99 -3.44
C GLY A 400 34.33 12.74 -2.65
N PHE A 401 33.48 11.91 -3.27
CA PHE A 401 33.15 10.55 -2.84
C PHE A 401 33.49 9.58 -3.98
N PRO A 402 34.79 9.28 -4.22
CA PRO A 402 35.22 8.46 -5.35
C PRO A 402 34.62 7.04 -5.32
N GLU A 403 34.26 6.53 -4.14
CA GLU A 403 33.57 5.25 -3.99
C GLU A 403 32.16 5.28 -4.58
N TRP A 404 31.48 6.43 -4.51
CA TRP A 404 30.17 6.59 -5.14
C TRP A 404 30.28 6.60 -6.67
N ASP A 405 31.27 7.31 -7.21
CA ASP A 405 31.52 7.37 -8.66
C ASP A 405 31.85 5.96 -9.21
N ALA A 406 32.64 5.18 -8.47
CA ALA A 406 32.93 3.79 -8.81
C ALA A 406 31.67 2.90 -8.82
N LEU A 407 30.71 3.13 -7.91
CA LEU A 407 29.45 2.38 -7.87
C LEU A 407 28.51 2.74 -9.02
N ILE A 408 28.41 4.01 -9.39
CA ILE A 408 27.64 4.43 -10.57
C ILE A 408 28.20 3.77 -11.82
N LEU A 409 29.53 3.70 -11.94
CA LEU A 409 30.19 2.99 -13.04
C LEU A 409 29.87 1.48 -13.00
N LEU A 410 29.95 0.82 -11.83
CA LEU A 410 29.60 -0.59 -11.68
C LEU A 410 28.14 -0.84 -12.09
N LYS A 411 27.19 -0.03 -11.60
CA LYS A 411 25.77 -0.11 -11.98
C LYS A 411 25.58 -0.01 -13.49
N SER A 412 26.27 0.94 -14.14
CA SER A 412 26.18 1.13 -15.60
C SER A 412 26.63 -0.11 -16.39
N LYS A 413 27.50 -0.96 -15.81
CA LYS A 413 27.94 -2.23 -16.39
C LYS A 413 26.99 -3.39 -16.09
N LEU A 414 26.29 -3.37 -14.96
CA LEU A 414 25.38 -4.44 -14.54
C LEU A 414 24.05 -4.44 -15.31
N VAL A 415 23.45 -3.26 -15.57
CA VAL A 415 22.15 -3.16 -16.28
C VAL A 415 22.20 -3.85 -17.65
N PRO A 416 23.18 -3.56 -18.54
CA PRO A 416 23.22 -4.17 -19.87
C PRO A 416 23.46 -5.69 -19.80
N ARG A 417 24.23 -6.17 -18.81
CA ARG A 417 24.48 -7.61 -18.64
C ARG A 417 23.19 -8.35 -18.24
N ILE A 418 22.43 -7.80 -17.29
CA ILE A 418 21.11 -8.36 -16.89
C ILE A 418 20.15 -8.38 -18.09
N GLN A 419 20.08 -7.29 -18.85
CA GLN A 419 19.23 -7.20 -20.04
C GLN A 419 19.67 -8.16 -21.15
N GLY A 420 20.98 -8.36 -21.33
CA GLY A 420 21.54 -9.32 -22.29
C GLY A 420 21.09 -10.75 -21.99
N ILE A 421 21.16 -11.17 -20.73
CA ILE A 421 20.72 -12.51 -20.31
C ILE A 421 19.19 -12.64 -20.41
N LEU A 422 18.42 -11.60 -20.06
CA LEU A 422 16.95 -11.61 -20.19
C LEU A 422 16.48 -11.68 -21.65
N SER A 423 17.25 -11.11 -22.57
CA SER A 423 16.92 -11.13 -24.00
C SER A 423 17.23 -12.48 -24.66
N ASN A 424 18.13 -13.27 -24.07
CA ASN A 424 18.46 -14.61 -24.54
C ASN A 424 18.71 -15.57 -23.36
N PRO A 425 17.66 -15.96 -22.61
CA PRO A 425 17.81 -16.78 -21.43
C PRO A 425 18.14 -18.23 -21.82
N ARG A 426 19.20 -18.80 -21.22
CA ARG A 426 19.59 -20.20 -21.47
C ARG A 426 18.67 -21.21 -20.78
N GLY A 427 17.83 -20.76 -19.86
CA GLY A 427 16.84 -21.60 -19.19
C GLY A 427 15.96 -20.83 -18.21
N PRO A 428 14.98 -21.51 -17.58
CA PRO A 428 14.00 -20.89 -16.69
C PRO A 428 14.63 -20.22 -15.46
N ASN A 429 15.78 -20.74 -15.00
CA ASN A 429 16.50 -20.18 -13.85
C ASN A 429 17.17 -18.84 -14.19
N ASP A 430 17.73 -18.67 -15.39
CA ASP A 430 18.32 -17.42 -15.85
C ASP A 430 17.25 -16.32 -15.95
N GLN A 431 16.08 -16.67 -16.49
CA GLN A 431 14.94 -15.74 -16.60
C GLN A 431 14.41 -15.30 -15.23
N ARG A 432 14.27 -16.25 -14.29
CA ARG A 432 13.82 -15.96 -12.91
C ARG A 432 14.83 -15.08 -12.17
N VAL A 433 16.10 -15.48 -12.13
CA VAL A 433 17.13 -14.76 -11.36
C VAL A 433 17.41 -13.39 -11.97
N CYS A 434 17.50 -13.27 -13.29
CA CYS A 434 17.71 -11.95 -13.91
C CYS A 434 16.47 -11.06 -13.79
N GLY A 435 15.25 -11.61 -13.81
CA GLY A 435 14.03 -10.85 -13.52
C GLY A 435 14.00 -10.33 -12.08
N GLU A 436 14.40 -11.15 -11.11
CA GLU A 436 14.56 -10.73 -9.71
C GLU A 436 15.62 -9.62 -9.58
N LEU A 437 16.81 -9.79 -10.18
CA LEU A 437 17.90 -8.81 -10.12
C LEU A 437 17.52 -7.50 -10.82
N PHE A 438 16.81 -7.55 -11.94
CA PHE A 438 16.34 -6.37 -12.65
C PHE A 438 15.35 -5.56 -11.81
N ASN A 439 14.41 -6.25 -11.16
CA ASN A 439 13.47 -5.60 -10.23
C ASN A 439 14.20 -5.01 -9.01
N GLN A 440 15.17 -5.72 -8.45
CA GLN A 440 15.99 -5.21 -7.34
C GLN A 440 16.78 -3.95 -7.74
N MET A 441 17.33 -3.91 -8.95
CA MET A 441 18.05 -2.75 -9.48
C MET A 441 17.13 -1.54 -9.73
N ASN A 442 15.91 -1.78 -10.20
CA ASN A 442 14.90 -0.72 -10.35
C ASN A 442 14.52 -0.11 -9.00
N THR A 443 14.35 -0.93 -7.97
CA THR A 443 14.12 -0.46 -6.60
C THR A 443 15.33 0.31 -6.05
N ALA A 444 16.55 -0.17 -6.33
CA ALA A 444 17.78 0.48 -5.89
C ALA A 444 18.00 1.86 -6.53
N ALA A 445 17.44 2.14 -7.72
CA ALA A 445 17.52 3.45 -8.36
C ALA A 445 16.88 4.58 -7.51
N GLN A 446 15.88 4.26 -6.69
CA GLN A 446 15.30 5.21 -5.74
C GLN A 446 16.28 5.52 -4.61
N SER A 447 16.97 4.50 -4.09
CA SER A 447 18.02 4.66 -3.09
C SER A 447 19.22 5.46 -3.61
N ASP A 448 19.60 5.27 -4.88
CA ASP A 448 20.68 6.05 -5.49
C ASP A 448 20.38 7.54 -5.54
N SER A 449 19.12 7.89 -5.82
CA SER A 449 18.67 9.29 -5.82
C SER A 449 18.76 9.90 -4.43
N ILE A 450 18.52 9.13 -3.38
CA ILE A 450 18.68 9.57 -1.99
C ILE A 450 20.16 9.78 -1.68
N ILE A 451 21.03 8.86 -2.07
CA ILE A 451 22.49 8.95 -1.87
C ILE A 451 23.05 10.19 -2.57
N GLN A 452 22.69 10.40 -3.84
CA GLN A 452 23.12 11.57 -4.60
C GLN A 452 22.66 12.88 -3.95
N ASN A 453 21.39 12.98 -3.55
CA ASN A 453 20.88 14.16 -2.86
C ASN A 453 21.60 14.40 -1.53
N THR A 454 21.99 13.35 -0.82
CA THR A 454 22.70 13.46 0.47
C THR A 454 24.15 13.92 0.24
N ILE A 455 24.80 13.44 -0.82
CA ILE A 455 26.10 13.94 -1.29
C ILE A 455 26.01 15.42 -1.65
N ASP A 456 24.97 15.83 -2.38
CA ASP A 456 24.80 17.22 -2.81
C ASP A 456 24.52 18.15 -1.62
N GLN A 457 23.73 17.70 -0.63
CA GLN A 457 23.53 18.40 0.64
C GLN A 457 24.85 18.55 1.41
N PHE A 458 25.65 17.48 1.50
CA PHE A 458 26.95 17.54 2.16
C PHE A 458 27.90 18.52 1.47
N LYS A 459 27.94 18.51 0.12
CA LYS A 459 28.73 19.48 -0.67
C LYS A 459 28.25 20.92 -0.46
N ALA A 460 26.97 21.12 -0.18
CA ALA A 460 26.40 22.42 0.18
C ALA A 460 26.60 22.80 1.67
N GLY A 461 27.35 22.00 2.45
CA GLY A 461 27.63 22.25 3.86
C GLY A 461 26.55 21.78 4.83
N VAL A 462 25.62 20.93 4.37
CA VAL A 462 24.51 20.39 5.16
C VAL A 462 24.68 18.88 5.35
N GLY A 463 24.79 18.43 6.61
CA GLY A 463 24.94 17.02 6.96
C GLY A 463 26.40 16.62 7.24
N ASP A 464 26.61 15.35 7.57
CA ASP A 464 27.91 14.80 7.94
C ASP A 464 28.42 13.74 6.94
N ARG A 465 29.75 13.63 6.83
CA ARG A 465 30.42 12.72 5.89
C ARG A 465 30.16 11.24 6.22
N ASP A 466 29.98 10.91 7.50
CA ASP A 466 29.80 9.52 7.97
C ASP A 466 28.44 8.97 7.51
N THR A 467 27.39 9.80 7.53
CA THR A 467 26.07 9.47 6.98
C THR A 467 26.17 9.15 5.49
N VAL A 468 26.87 9.98 4.72
CA VAL A 468 27.07 9.73 3.28
C VAL A 468 27.85 8.43 3.05
N GLN A 469 28.95 8.22 3.76
CA GLN A 469 29.75 7.00 3.66
C GLN A 469 28.97 5.74 4.07
N GLY A 470 28.12 5.83 5.09
CA GLY A 470 27.25 4.75 5.53
C GLY A 470 26.26 4.32 4.44
N LEU A 471 25.69 5.29 3.71
CA LEU A 471 24.79 5.01 2.59
C LEU A 471 25.55 4.44 1.38
N ILE A 472 26.71 5.00 1.03
CA ILE A 472 27.58 4.48 -0.04
C ILE A 472 27.99 3.03 0.26
N LYS A 473 28.33 2.70 1.51
CA LYS A 473 28.68 1.33 1.91
C LYS A 473 27.53 0.35 1.73
N GLN A 474 26.29 0.76 2.03
CA GLN A 474 25.11 -0.08 1.81
C GLN A 474 24.87 -0.34 0.32
N ALA A 475 24.98 0.71 -0.51
CA ALA A 475 24.90 0.57 -1.97
C ALA A 475 26.02 -0.33 -2.51
N SER A 476 27.25 -0.19 -1.99
CA SER A 476 28.38 -1.03 -2.38
C SER A 476 28.15 -2.51 -2.13
N ASN A 477 27.69 -2.87 -0.93
CA ASN A 477 27.35 -4.25 -0.60
C ASN A 477 26.26 -4.80 -1.54
N PHE A 478 25.25 -4.00 -1.86
CA PHE A 478 24.18 -4.40 -2.76
C PHE A 478 24.69 -4.65 -4.19
N TYR A 479 25.37 -3.69 -4.80
CA TYR A 479 25.83 -3.82 -6.19
C TYR A 479 26.89 -4.93 -6.35
N THR A 480 27.73 -5.15 -5.33
CA THR A 480 28.67 -6.27 -5.30
C THR A 480 27.94 -7.62 -5.27
N GLN A 481 26.88 -7.76 -4.45
CA GLN A 481 26.07 -8.98 -4.43
C GLN A 481 25.36 -9.24 -5.77
N VAL A 482 24.87 -8.19 -6.43
CA VAL A 482 24.29 -8.30 -7.78
C VAL A 482 25.34 -8.80 -8.76
N GLU A 483 26.53 -8.21 -8.76
CA GLU A 483 27.63 -8.62 -9.61
C GLU A 483 28.05 -10.08 -9.38
N GLU A 484 28.20 -10.50 -8.13
CA GLU A 484 28.54 -11.89 -7.78
C GLU A 484 27.48 -12.89 -8.27
N ARG A 485 26.20 -12.57 -8.10
CA ARG A 485 25.10 -13.42 -8.58
C ARG A 485 25.11 -13.50 -10.11
N LEU A 486 25.39 -12.40 -10.79
CA LEU A 486 25.52 -12.39 -12.25
C LEU A 486 26.70 -13.22 -12.74
N ASN A 487 27.87 -13.06 -12.10
CA ASN A 487 29.08 -13.81 -12.41
C ASN A 487 28.86 -15.32 -12.22
N LYS A 488 28.10 -15.73 -11.19
CA LYS A 488 27.74 -17.15 -10.99
C LYS A 488 26.88 -17.66 -12.15
N LEU A 489 25.83 -16.94 -12.53
CA LEU A 489 24.97 -17.30 -13.65
C LEU A 489 25.75 -17.45 -14.97
N GLU A 490 26.61 -16.49 -15.27
CA GLU A 490 27.41 -16.51 -16.50
C GLU A 490 28.34 -17.74 -16.54
N LYS A 491 28.99 -18.08 -15.41
CA LYS A 491 29.86 -19.27 -15.28
C LYS A 491 29.13 -20.60 -15.34
N THR A 492 27.90 -20.71 -14.82
CA THR A 492 27.13 -21.97 -14.87
C THR A 492 26.54 -22.32 -16.23
N GLY A 493 26.70 -21.46 -17.25
CA GLY A 493 26.28 -21.78 -18.62
C GLY A 493 27.37 -21.60 -19.65
N GLN A 494 28.64 -21.73 -19.24
CA GLN A 494 29.73 -22.24 -20.07
C GLN A 494 29.89 -23.73 -19.74
#